data_AF-A0A418AYA8-F1
#
_entry.id   AF-A0A418AYA8-F1
#
_cell.length_a   1.000
_cell.length_b   1.000
_cell.length_c   1.000
_cell.angle_alpha   90.00
_cell.angle_beta   90.00
_cell.angle_gamma   90.00
#
_symmetry.space_group_name_H-M   'P 1'
#
loop_
_entity.id
_entity.type
_entity.pdbx_description
1 polymer ?
#
loop_
_entity_poly.entity_id
_entity_poly.type
_entity_poly.pdbx_seq_one_letter_code
_entity_poly.pdbx_strand_id
1 'polypeptide(L)'
;MHGTQMLQDENFAEYTVYVLRCGWQAKEASAPTYWLISHRFSVFEKLHKDLKHKIPPNVATLPSFPRKHRLAGVFAGRTGNSNEIVEERKQALERYMNEVIEICARLPSTLAVPELDRFLNLSRQVQQFQRQLGLLAGIESTLQPSNIHLEGAEALAAREQARLPTELPTPLDEEELGQTEEAVHVLMNAIRNAQGDLRRNQEVQTLLKVCVQLQPRLQMSANLDNPFANVELIPRAMQCQEDLETTIGLYNDSLLAVTETYTISGANQPPAPFVPGQTNSYQRSYGY
;
A
#
# COMPACT_ATOMS: atom_id res chain seq x y z
N MET A 1 10.25 -11.23 19.07
CA MET A 1 9.22 -11.55 18.05
C MET A 1 7.85 -11.48 18.71
N HIS A 2 6.85 -10.81 18.13
CA HIS A 2 5.55 -10.57 18.78
C HIS A 2 4.55 -11.70 18.52
N GLY A 3 4.45 -12.18 17.28
CA GLY A 3 3.45 -13.18 16.92
C GLY A 3 3.59 -13.65 15.47
N THR A 4 2.60 -14.42 15.03
CA THR A 4 2.45 -14.87 13.64
C THR A 4 1.01 -14.71 13.22
N GLN A 5 0.78 -14.38 11.95
CA GLN A 5 -0.56 -14.24 11.39
C GLN A 5 -0.64 -15.01 10.08
N MET A 6 -1.76 -15.68 9.85
CA MET A 6 -2.07 -16.30 8.57
C MET A 6 -2.87 -15.30 7.74
N LEU A 7 -2.37 -15.01 6.55
CA LEU A 7 -2.99 -14.11 5.59
C LEU A 7 -3.24 -14.87 4.29
N GLN A 8 -4.13 -14.33 3.47
CA GLN A 8 -4.49 -14.88 2.18
C GLN A 8 -4.17 -13.86 1.09
N ASP A 9 -3.67 -14.31 -0.06
CA ASP A 9 -3.45 -13.44 -1.21
C ASP A 9 -4.66 -13.43 -2.16
N GLU A 10 -4.58 -12.63 -3.23
CA GLU A 10 -5.63 -12.48 -4.24
C GLU A 10 -6.00 -13.81 -4.94
N ASN A 11 -5.09 -14.80 -4.93
CA ASN A 11 -5.31 -16.13 -5.50
C ASN A 11 -5.85 -17.13 -4.47
N PHE A 12 -6.33 -16.64 -3.32
CA PHE A 12 -6.77 -17.46 -2.19
C PHE A 12 -5.66 -18.33 -1.58
N ALA A 13 -4.38 -18.05 -1.86
CA ALA A 13 -3.28 -18.81 -1.29
C ALA A 13 -2.92 -18.30 0.10
N GLU A 14 -2.93 -19.21 1.08
CA GLU A 14 -2.58 -18.90 2.46
C GLU A 14 -1.08 -18.81 2.67
N TYR A 15 -0.63 -17.77 3.37
CA TYR A 15 0.75 -17.57 3.77
C TYR A 15 0.86 -17.08 5.20
N THR A 16 1.93 -17.50 5.88
CA THR A 16 2.23 -17.03 7.24
C THR A 16 3.17 -15.83 7.21
N VAL A 17 2.80 -14.78 7.95
CA VAL A 17 3.67 -13.64 8.26
C VAL A 17 4.11 -13.68 9.72
N TYR A 18 5.34 -13.21 9.96
CA TYR A 18 5.94 -13.12 11.29
C TYR A 18 5.91 -11.66 11.72
N VAL A 19 5.36 -11.41 12.89
CA VAL A 19 5.12 -10.07 13.42
C VAL A 19 6.22 -9.72 14.40
N LEU A 20 6.99 -8.67 14.11
CA LEU A 20 7.97 -8.11 15.03
C LEU A 20 7.40 -6.87 15.71
N ARG A 21 7.63 -6.77 17.02
CA ARG A 21 7.47 -5.52 17.76
C ARG A 21 8.83 -4.85 17.85
N CYS A 22 8.96 -3.74 17.16
CA CYS A 22 10.15 -2.90 17.22
C CYS A 22 9.97 -1.86 18.31
N GLY A 23 11.04 -1.55 19.03
CA GLY A 23 11.07 -0.52 20.06
C GLY A 23 12.20 0.46 19.79
N TRP A 24 11.92 1.75 19.95
CA TRP A 24 12.91 2.81 19.87
C TRP A 24 12.72 3.79 21.02
N GLN A 25 13.84 4.27 21.57
CA GLN A 25 13.82 5.26 22.64
C GLN A 25 14.92 6.28 22.36
N ALA A 26 14.53 7.55 22.24
CA ALA A 26 15.50 8.64 22.26
C ALA A 26 16.21 8.66 23.61
N LYS A 27 17.49 9.03 23.63
CA LYS A 27 18.28 9.11 24.89
C LYS A 27 17.64 10.00 25.96
N GLU A 28 16.85 10.98 25.53
CA GLU A 28 16.19 11.98 26.37
C GLU A 28 14.71 11.66 26.66
N ALA A 29 14.15 10.61 26.03
CA ALA A 29 12.74 10.25 26.20
C ALA A 29 12.52 9.36 27.43
N SER A 30 11.45 9.65 28.18
CA SER A 30 11.09 8.92 29.41
C SER A 30 10.57 7.50 29.16
N ALA A 31 10.02 7.23 27.98
CA ALA A 31 9.46 5.93 27.61
C ALA A 31 9.85 5.51 26.18
N PRO A 32 10.05 4.20 25.93
CA PRO A 32 10.24 3.67 24.59
C PRO A 32 8.94 3.68 23.80
N THR A 33 9.04 4.00 22.52
CA THR A 33 7.93 3.90 21.56
C THR A 33 8.03 2.60 20.79
N TYR A 34 6.88 2.04 20.43
CA TYR A 34 6.79 0.74 19.76
C TYR A 34 5.95 0.81 18.51
N TRP A 35 6.32 0.01 17.51
CA TRP A 35 5.50 -0.24 16.32
C TRP A 35 5.60 -1.71 15.94
N LEU A 36 4.64 -2.16 15.15
CA LEU A 36 4.59 -3.51 14.63
C LEU A 36 4.98 -3.50 13.15
N ILE A 37 5.79 -4.48 12.75
CA ILE A 37 6.05 -4.81 11.35
C ILE A 37 5.74 -6.29 11.13
N SER A 38 5.33 -6.65 9.93
CA SER A 38 5.10 -8.03 9.55
C SER A 38 5.75 -8.34 8.23
N HIS A 39 6.36 -9.53 8.15
CA HIS A 39 7.08 -9.99 6.97
C HIS A 39 6.89 -11.50 6.78
N ARG A 40 6.83 -11.95 5.52
CA ARG A 40 6.88 -13.39 5.20
C ARG A 40 8.30 -13.91 5.45
N PHE A 41 8.44 -15.21 5.74
CA PHE A 41 9.76 -15.86 5.93
C PHE A 41 10.75 -15.58 4.78
N SER A 42 10.26 -15.54 3.54
CA SER A 42 11.06 -15.24 2.35
C SER A 42 11.66 -13.84 2.36
N VAL A 43 11.02 -12.87 3.00
CA VAL A 43 11.52 -11.50 3.11
C VAL A 43 12.70 -11.43 4.08
N PHE A 44 12.67 -12.18 5.19
CA PHE A 44 13.82 -12.31 6.09
C PHE A 44 15.02 -12.97 5.39
N GLU A 45 14.76 -13.98 4.54
CA GLU A 45 15.82 -14.62 3.77
C GLU A 45 16.45 -13.67 2.77
N LYS A 46 15.63 -12.83 2.12
CA LYS A 46 16.11 -11.77 1.23
C LYS A 46 16.98 -10.78 2.00
N LEU A 47 16.50 -10.28 3.14
CA LEU A 47 17.28 -9.41 4.03
C LEU A 47 18.63 -10.07 4.37
N HIS A 48 18.65 -11.35 4.77
CA HIS A 48 19.91 -12.04 5.08
C HIS A 48 20.89 -12.04 3.91
N LYS A 49 20.41 -12.28 2.68
CA LYS A 49 21.25 -12.26 1.47
C LYS A 49 21.80 -10.88 1.20
N ASP A 50 20.96 -9.86 1.33
CA ASP A 50 21.34 -8.47 1.12
C ASP A 50 22.38 -8.03 2.16
N LEU A 51 22.17 -8.34 3.44
CA LEU A 51 23.13 -8.10 4.52
C LEU A 51 24.45 -8.82 4.29
N LYS A 52 24.42 -10.09 3.88
CA LYS A 52 25.62 -10.89 3.59
C LYS A 52 26.42 -10.34 2.42
N HIS A 53 25.75 -9.73 1.44
CA HIS A 53 26.42 -9.06 0.33
C HIS A 53 27.05 -7.73 0.75
N LYS A 54 26.39 -7.00 1.65
CA LYS A 54 26.82 -5.67 2.11
C LYS A 54 27.85 -5.67 3.22
N ILE A 55 27.80 -6.64 4.13
CA ILE A 55 28.65 -6.73 5.31
C ILE A 55 29.76 -7.74 5.01
N PRO A 56 31.00 -7.29 4.79
CA PRO A 56 32.12 -8.17 4.52
C PRO A 56 32.42 -9.06 5.73
N PRO A 57 32.83 -10.33 5.52
CA PRO A 57 33.08 -11.28 6.61
C PRO A 57 34.24 -10.88 7.53
N ASN A 58 35.15 -10.02 7.06
CA ASN A 58 36.23 -9.43 7.87
C ASN A 58 35.74 -8.30 8.79
N VAL A 59 34.57 -7.72 8.54
CA VAL A 59 33.96 -6.69 9.40
C VAL A 59 33.09 -7.35 10.46
N ALA A 60 32.21 -8.25 10.05
CA ALA A 60 31.38 -9.02 10.97
C ALA A 60 30.95 -10.36 10.36
N THR A 61 30.83 -11.37 11.21
CA THR A 61 30.26 -12.67 10.84
C THR A 61 28.77 -12.65 11.11
N LEU A 62 27.96 -12.66 10.05
CA LEU A 62 26.51 -12.75 10.20
C LEU A 62 26.09 -14.12 10.75
N PRO A 63 25.03 -14.16 11.58
CA PRO A 63 24.52 -15.41 12.12
C PRO A 63 23.93 -16.29 11.03
N SER A 64 23.87 -17.59 11.30
CA SER A 64 23.30 -18.54 10.35
C SER A 64 21.80 -18.29 10.18
N PHE A 65 21.35 -18.13 8.94
CA PHE A 65 19.93 -17.99 8.66
C PHE A 65 19.17 -19.30 8.96
N PRO A 66 17.96 -19.25 9.55
CA PRO A 66 17.15 -20.44 9.78
C PRO A 66 16.93 -21.22 8.48
N ARG A 67 17.17 -22.53 8.51
CA ARG A 67 17.04 -23.35 7.30
C ARG A 67 15.58 -23.37 6.84
N LYS A 68 15.37 -23.29 5.52
CA LYS A 68 14.10 -23.70 4.94
C LYS A 68 13.90 -25.18 5.27
N HIS A 69 12.85 -25.50 6.02
CA HIS A 69 12.32 -26.86 6.09
C HIS A 69 12.06 -27.34 4.67
N ARG A 70 13.00 -28.13 4.12
CA ARG A 70 12.76 -28.88 2.90
C ARG A 70 11.83 -30.00 3.32
N LEU A 71 10.62 -29.98 2.79
CA LEU A 71 9.73 -31.12 2.85
C LEU A 71 10.43 -32.29 2.17
N ALA A 72 11.20 -33.05 2.93
CA ALA A 72 11.60 -34.39 2.54
C ALA A 72 10.29 -35.15 2.35
N GLY A 73 10.06 -35.65 1.13
CA GLY A 73 8.82 -36.25 0.65
C GLY A 73 8.42 -37.55 1.34
N VAL A 74 8.34 -37.57 2.67
CA VAL A 74 8.06 -38.77 3.48
C VAL A 74 7.07 -38.50 4.63
N PHE A 75 6.77 -37.24 4.98
CA PHE A 75 5.75 -36.96 6.00
C PHE A 75 4.49 -36.35 5.39
N ALA A 76 3.46 -37.21 5.30
CA ALA A 76 2.10 -36.84 4.96
C ALA A 76 1.63 -35.61 5.76
N GLY A 77 1.22 -34.55 5.05
CA GLY A 77 0.38 -33.48 5.60
C GLY A 77 1.06 -32.28 6.25
N ARG A 78 2.39 -32.23 6.41
CA ARG A 78 3.05 -31.02 6.96
C ARG A 78 3.26 -29.98 5.87
N THR A 79 2.35 -29.03 5.71
CA THR A 79 2.60 -27.87 4.86
C THR A 79 3.56 -26.90 5.57
N GLY A 80 4.21 -26.00 4.83
CA GLY A 80 5.09 -24.96 5.41
C GLY A 80 4.38 -23.97 6.35
N ASN A 81 3.04 -24.05 6.43
CA ASN A 81 2.16 -23.31 7.32
C ASN A 81 1.70 -24.15 8.54
N SER A 82 2.19 -25.39 8.71
CA SER A 82 1.88 -26.17 9.92
C SER A 82 2.38 -25.46 11.17
N ASN A 83 1.56 -25.44 12.22
CA ASN A 83 1.83 -24.70 13.47
C ASN A 83 3.21 -25.01 14.06
N GLU A 84 3.64 -26.28 14.03
CA GLU A 84 4.98 -26.68 14.50
C GLU A 84 6.10 -25.97 13.73
N ILE A 85 6.03 -25.94 12.40
CA ILE A 85 7.02 -25.30 11.53
C ILE A 85 7.02 -23.79 11.72
N VAL A 86 5.83 -23.20 11.88
CA VAL A 86 5.66 -21.75 12.09
C VAL A 86 6.28 -21.33 13.42
N GLU A 87 6.00 -22.03 14.51
CA GLU A 87 6.56 -21.70 15.83
C GLU A 87 8.08 -21.95 15.90
N GLU A 88 8.59 -23.03 15.30
CA GLU A 88 10.04 -23.25 15.21
C GLU A 88 10.73 -22.13 14.44
N ARG A 89 10.18 -21.73 13.29
CA ARG A 89 10.70 -20.61 12.50
C ARG A 89 10.62 -19.30 13.24
N LYS A 90 9.54 -19.03 13.98
CA LYS A 90 9.36 -17.82 14.78
C LYS A 90 10.46 -17.68 15.83
N GLN A 91 10.73 -18.74 16.59
CA GLN A 91 11.81 -18.76 17.59
C GLN A 91 13.20 -18.62 16.96
N ALA A 92 13.43 -19.24 15.80
CA ALA A 92 14.70 -19.15 15.10
C ALA A 92 14.92 -17.75 14.49
N LEU A 93 13.88 -17.16 13.90
CA LEU A 93 13.90 -15.79 13.38
C LEU A 93 14.09 -14.77 14.50
N GLU A 94 13.49 -14.98 15.67
CA GLU A 94 13.70 -14.11 16.84
C GLU A 94 15.17 -14.05 17.25
N ARG A 95 15.80 -15.22 17.44
CA ARG A 95 17.23 -15.31 17.76
C ARG A 95 18.09 -14.65 16.69
N TYR A 96 17.82 -14.99 15.43
CA TYR A 96 18.51 -14.42 14.27
C TYR A 96 18.42 -12.88 14.23
N MET A 97 17.23 -12.31 14.42
CA MET A 97 17.03 -10.86 14.34
C MET A 97 17.72 -10.12 15.49
N ASN A 98 17.69 -10.68 16.70
CA ASN A 98 18.40 -10.08 17.84
C ASN A 98 19.91 -10.02 17.57
N GLU A 99 20.49 -11.13 17.09
CA GLU A 99 21.93 -11.19 16.75
C GLU A 99 22.29 -10.22 15.59
N VAL A 100 21.44 -10.13 14.57
CA VAL A 100 21.64 -9.18 13.45
C VAL A 100 21.62 -7.73 13.94
N ILE A 101 20.66 -7.36 14.78
CA ILE A 101 20.54 -5.99 15.31
C ILE A 101 21.78 -5.64 16.16
N GLU A 102 22.24 -6.57 17.00
CA GLU A 102 23.46 -6.38 17.81
C GLU A 102 24.73 -6.24 16.97
N ILE A 103 24.83 -6.97 15.86
CA ILE A 103 25.95 -6.81 14.92
C ILE A 103 25.85 -5.45 14.24
N CYS A 104 24.68 -5.10 13.71
CA CYS A 104 24.47 -3.85 13.00
C CYS A 104 24.69 -2.63 13.89
N ALA A 105 24.36 -2.70 15.18
CA ALA A 105 24.63 -1.64 16.15
C ALA A 105 26.14 -1.41 16.40
N ARG A 106 27.00 -2.40 16.11
CA ARG A 106 28.46 -2.32 16.27
C ARG A 106 29.19 -2.00 14.96
N LEU A 107 28.48 -1.91 13.84
CA LEU A 107 29.11 -1.61 12.56
C LEU A 107 29.66 -0.18 12.55
N PRO A 108 30.77 0.06 11.83
CA PRO A 108 31.28 1.41 11.62
C PRO A 108 30.22 2.29 10.93
N SER A 109 30.12 3.56 11.33
CA SER A 109 29.17 4.52 10.74
C SER A 109 29.35 4.73 9.23
N THR A 110 30.49 4.35 8.67
CA THR A 110 30.78 4.38 7.23
C THR A 110 30.08 3.27 6.45
N LEU A 111 29.60 2.21 7.12
CA LEU A 111 28.93 1.09 6.50
C LEU A 111 27.41 1.23 6.69
N ALA A 112 26.77 1.90 5.73
CA ALA A 112 25.32 2.06 5.74
C ALA A 112 24.63 0.74 5.36
N VAL A 113 23.60 0.38 6.14
CA VAL A 113 22.76 -0.81 5.91
C VAL A 113 21.30 -0.37 5.75
N PRO A 114 20.96 0.32 4.64
CA PRO A 114 19.61 0.84 4.42
C PRO A 114 18.57 -0.29 4.27
N GLU A 115 18.98 -1.51 3.94
CA GLU A 115 18.09 -2.66 3.81
C GLU A 115 17.48 -3.06 5.16
N LEU A 116 18.25 -2.95 6.25
CA LEU A 116 17.74 -3.20 7.59
C LEU A 116 16.77 -2.08 8.03
N ASP A 117 17.10 -0.84 7.71
CA ASP A 117 16.24 0.32 7.97
C ASP A 117 14.88 0.17 7.27
N ARG A 118 14.89 -0.15 5.97
CA ARG A 118 13.69 -0.40 5.17
C ARG A 118 12.90 -1.59 5.67
N PHE A 119 13.58 -2.68 6.04
CA PHE A 119 12.94 -3.86 6.60
C PHE A 119 12.22 -3.56 7.92
N LEU A 120 12.85 -2.77 8.80
CA LEU A 120 12.29 -2.40 10.10
C LEU A 120 11.36 -1.18 10.06
N ASN A 121 11.30 -0.49 8.92
CA ASN A 121 10.66 0.82 8.76
C ASN A 121 11.20 1.87 9.77
N LEU A 122 12.47 1.78 10.14
CA LEU A 122 13.03 2.47 11.31
C LEU A 122 13.06 3.99 11.10
N SER A 123 13.69 4.49 10.04
CA SER A 123 13.82 5.94 9.79
C SER A 123 12.48 6.65 9.68
N ARG A 124 11.51 6.02 9.00
CA ARG A 124 10.14 6.57 8.89
C ARG A 124 9.47 6.68 10.26
N GLN A 125 9.53 5.61 11.06
CA GLN A 125 8.91 5.57 12.39
C GLN A 125 9.59 6.57 13.34
N VAL A 126 10.91 6.66 13.32
CA VAL A 126 11.66 7.65 14.12
C VAL A 126 11.30 9.07 13.72
N GLN A 127 11.23 9.38 12.42
CA GLN A 127 10.81 10.71 11.95
C GLN A 127 9.38 11.03 12.38
N GLN A 128 8.46 10.06 12.30
CA GLN A 128 7.09 10.22 12.76
C GLN A 128 7.03 10.53 14.25
N PHE A 129 7.76 9.78 15.09
CA PHE A 129 7.79 10.05 16.53
C PHE A 129 8.46 11.38 16.87
N GLN A 130 9.53 11.75 16.17
CA GLN A 130 10.17 13.06 16.35
C GLN A 130 9.24 14.21 15.98
N ARG A 131 8.45 14.08 14.91
CA ARG A 131 7.41 15.07 14.55
C ARG A 131 6.33 15.16 15.62
N GLN A 132 5.85 14.04 16.14
CA GLN A 132 4.86 14.03 17.22
C GLN A 132 5.39 14.69 18.50
N LEU A 133 6.65 14.44 18.87
CA LEU A 133 7.32 15.12 19.98
C LEU A 133 7.53 16.62 19.70
N GLY A 134 7.87 16.98 18.46
CA GLY A 134 8.01 18.36 18.02
C GLY A 134 6.70 19.15 17.98
N LEU A 135 5.58 18.51 17.62
CA LEU A 135 4.24 19.11 17.64
C LEU A 135 3.76 19.40 19.08
N LEU A 136 4.16 18.59 20.06
CA LEU A 136 3.92 18.87 21.48
C LEU A 136 4.80 20.03 22.01
N ALA A 137 5.94 20.30 21.37
CA ALA A 137 6.86 21.38 21.74
C ALA A 137 6.63 22.69 20.95
N GLY A 138 5.84 22.67 19.88
CA GLY A 138 5.67 23.79 18.95
C GLY A 138 4.23 23.95 18.47
N ILE A 139 3.36 24.52 19.32
CA ILE A 139 2.17 25.23 18.87
C ILE A 139 2.63 26.56 18.28
N GLU A 140 3.20 26.54 17.07
CA GLU A 140 3.40 27.72 16.23
C GLU A 140 3.93 27.29 14.85
N SER A 141 3.04 26.76 14.01
CA SER A 141 3.22 26.78 12.56
C SER A 141 1.86 26.73 11.89
N THR A 142 1.24 27.90 11.84
CA THR A 142 0.28 28.27 10.80
C THR A 142 0.90 27.98 9.43
N LEU A 143 0.48 26.90 8.77
CA LEU A 143 0.73 26.71 7.35
C LEU A 143 -0.60 26.54 6.62
N GLN A 144 -0.77 27.43 5.65
CA GLN A 144 -1.95 27.62 4.82
C GLN A 144 -2.28 26.36 4.01
N PRO A 145 -3.57 26.05 3.80
CA PRO A 145 -3.99 24.97 2.93
C PRO A 145 -4.04 25.47 1.49
N SER A 146 -3.52 24.69 0.53
CA SER A 146 -4.25 24.34 -0.71
C SER A 146 -3.40 23.72 -1.84
N ASN A 147 -2.07 23.72 -1.81
CA ASN A 147 -1.28 23.23 -2.97
C ASN A 147 -0.19 22.19 -2.69
N ILE A 148 0.18 21.93 -1.42
CA ILE A 148 1.25 20.97 -1.07
C ILE A 148 0.70 19.52 -0.97
N HIS A 149 -0.60 19.37 -0.75
CA HIS A 149 -1.19 18.09 -0.35
C HIS A 149 -1.51 17.15 -1.53
N LEU A 150 -1.84 17.70 -2.71
CA LEU A 150 -2.08 16.88 -3.91
C LEU A 150 -0.79 16.22 -4.43
N GLU A 151 0.30 16.99 -4.49
CA GLU A 151 1.62 16.47 -4.87
C GLU A 151 2.11 15.40 -3.87
N GLY A 152 1.75 15.54 -2.59
CA GLY A 152 1.98 14.52 -1.56
C GLY A 152 1.23 13.21 -1.83
N ALA A 153 -0.06 13.28 -2.14
CA ALA A 153 -0.87 12.11 -2.47
C ALA A 153 -0.40 11.42 -3.78
N GLU A 154 0.00 12.19 -4.79
CA GLU A 154 0.62 11.66 -6.01
C GLU A 154 1.95 10.95 -5.73
N ALA A 155 2.81 11.55 -4.89
CA ALA A 155 4.06 10.93 -4.48
C ALA A 155 3.82 9.65 -3.67
N LEU A 156 2.80 9.63 -2.81
CA LEU A 156 2.38 8.45 -2.07
C LEU A 156 1.93 7.33 -3.02
N ALA A 157 1.07 7.65 -3.98
CA ALA A 157 0.58 6.72 -4.98
C ALA A 157 1.70 6.19 -5.89
N ALA A 158 2.64 7.04 -6.29
CA ALA A 158 3.84 6.64 -7.03
C ALA A 158 4.74 5.70 -6.23
N ARG A 159 4.88 5.95 -4.91
CA ARG A 159 5.61 5.06 -4.00
C ARG A 159 4.91 3.71 -3.88
N GLU A 160 3.59 3.69 -3.74
CA GLU A 160 2.80 2.46 -3.73
C GLU A 160 2.95 1.66 -5.03
N GLN A 161 2.90 2.35 -6.18
CA GLN A 161 3.10 1.71 -7.49
C GLN A 161 4.53 1.16 -7.67
N ALA A 162 5.53 1.82 -7.07
CA ALA A 162 6.93 1.38 -7.11
C ALA A 162 7.26 0.29 -6.06
N ARG A 163 6.28 -0.14 -5.25
CA ARG A 163 6.51 -1.19 -4.24
C ARG A 163 6.92 -2.50 -4.89
N LEU A 164 7.89 -3.14 -4.26
CA LEU A 164 8.26 -4.49 -4.65
C LEU A 164 7.15 -5.45 -4.20
N PRO A 165 6.79 -6.48 -5.00
CA PRO A 165 5.76 -7.47 -4.64
C PRO A 165 6.00 -8.20 -3.31
N THR A 166 7.20 -8.10 -2.76
CA THR A 166 7.61 -8.68 -1.47
C THR A 166 7.30 -7.80 -0.26
N GLU A 167 6.90 -6.54 -0.46
CA GLU A 167 6.61 -5.60 0.63
C GLU A 167 5.13 -5.62 0.96
N LEU A 168 4.79 -6.13 2.15
CA LEU A 168 3.40 -6.17 2.61
C LEU A 168 2.86 -4.75 2.78
N PRO A 169 1.69 -4.43 2.20
CA PRO A 169 1.08 -3.12 2.37
C PRO A 169 0.89 -2.84 3.87
N THR A 170 1.21 -1.61 4.26
CA THR A 170 1.07 -1.14 5.64
C THR A 170 -0.12 -0.20 5.69
N PRO A 171 -0.85 -0.12 6.82
CA PRO A 171 -1.82 0.93 7.03
C PRO A 171 -1.22 2.32 6.80
N LEU A 172 -2.08 3.29 6.50
CA LEU A 172 -1.76 4.71 6.38
C LEU A 172 -1.42 5.24 7.78
N ASP A 173 -0.40 6.09 7.85
CA ASP A 173 -0.18 6.92 9.03
C ASP A 173 -1.09 8.18 8.99
N GLU A 174 -1.01 9.00 10.04
CA GLU A 174 -1.81 10.22 10.19
C GLU A 174 -1.68 11.18 9.00
N GLU A 175 -0.47 11.37 8.49
CA GLU A 175 -0.17 12.32 7.42
C GLU A 175 -0.59 11.75 6.06
N GLU A 176 -0.28 10.48 5.82
CA GLU A 176 -0.71 9.77 4.61
C GLU A 176 -2.24 9.67 4.53
N LEU A 177 -2.93 9.46 5.66
CA LEU A 177 -4.39 9.45 5.72
C LEU A 177 -4.96 10.84 5.40
N GLY A 178 -4.41 11.90 5.99
CA GLY A 178 -4.82 13.27 5.68
C GLY A 178 -4.60 13.65 4.20
N GLN A 179 -3.48 13.21 3.60
CA GLN A 179 -3.24 13.40 2.16
C GLN A 179 -4.25 12.62 1.30
N THR A 180 -4.62 11.41 1.72
CA THR A 180 -5.60 10.57 1.02
C THR A 180 -7.00 11.20 1.09
N GLU A 181 -7.42 11.67 2.24
CA GLU A 181 -8.69 12.37 2.44
C GLU A 181 -8.82 13.61 1.55
N GLU A 182 -7.78 14.44 1.52
CA GLU A 182 -7.75 15.63 0.67
C GLU A 182 -7.85 15.24 -0.81
N ALA A 183 -7.11 14.21 -1.25
CA ALA A 183 -7.18 13.73 -2.62
C ALA A 183 -8.59 13.25 -3.01
N VAL A 184 -9.28 12.55 -2.10
CA VAL A 184 -10.68 12.13 -2.29
C VAL A 184 -11.59 13.35 -2.38
N HIS A 185 -11.42 14.34 -1.51
CA HIS A 185 -12.22 15.57 -1.52
C HIS A 185 -12.02 16.37 -2.83
N VAL A 186 -10.77 16.53 -3.27
CA VAL A 186 -10.42 17.20 -4.53
C VAL A 186 -11.01 16.44 -5.73
N LEU A 187 -10.93 15.11 -5.74
CA LEU A 187 -11.54 14.28 -6.78
C LEU A 187 -13.06 14.48 -6.83
N MET A 188 -13.73 14.47 -5.68
CA MET A 188 -15.18 14.66 -5.58
C MET A 188 -15.60 16.03 -6.13
N ASN A 189 -14.87 17.09 -5.79
CA ASN A 189 -15.11 18.43 -6.31
C ASN A 189 -14.83 18.52 -7.81
N ALA A 190 -13.75 17.90 -8.30
CA ALA A 190 -13.42 17.87 -9.72
C ALA A 190 -14.51 17.16 -10.55
N ILE A 191 -15.06 16.04 -10.07
CA ILE A 191 -16.17 15.33 -10.72
C ILE A 191 -17.41 16.20 -10.78
N ARG A 192 -17.79 16.85 -9.66
CA ARG A 192 -18.99 17.70 -9.58
C ARG A 192 -18.92 18.93 -10.49
N ASN A 193 -17.74 19.50 -10.65
CA ASN A 193 -17.52 20.73 -11.42
C ASN A 193 -17.15 20.47 -12.89
N ALA A 194 -16.78 19.23 -13.24
CA ALA A 194 -16.38 18.90 -14.58
C ALA A 194 -17.56 19.03 -15.56
N GLN A 195 -17.28 19.63 -16.72
CA GLN A 195 -18.24 19.72 -17.81
C GLN A 195 -17.87 18.76 -18.94
N GLY A 196 -18.87 18.02 -19.42
CA GLY A 196 -18.71 17.05 -20.50
C GLY A 196 -18.23 15.68 -20.01
N ASP A 197 -17.64 14.91 -20.93
CA ASP A 197 -17.22 13.53 -20.66
C ASP A 197 -16.01 13.48 -19.70
N LEU A 198 -16.22 12.97 -18.49
CA LEU A 198 -15.19 12.82 -17.46
C LEU A 198 -14.00 11.95 -17.89
N ARG A 199 -14.19 11.04 -18.87
CA ARG A 199 -13.11 10.20 -19.41
C ARG A 199 -12.03 11.01 -20.12
N ARG A 200 -12.40 12.20 -20.61
CA ARG A 200 -11.50 13.12 -21.31
C ARG A 200 -10.90 14.17 -20.38
N ASN A 201 -11.41 14.29 -19.16
CA ASN A 201 -10.88 15.22 -18.17
C ASN A 201 -9.63 14.63 -17.52
N GLN A 202 -8.46 15.10 -17.93
CA GLN A 202 -7.16 14.61 -17.46
C GLN A 202 -6.99 14.75 -15.94
N GLU A 203 -7.50 15.82 -15.33
CA GLU A 203 -7.40 16.05 -13.89
C GLU A 203 -8.17 14.98 -13.11
N VAL A 204 -9.43 14.73 -13.50
CA VAL A 204 -10.27 13.68 -12.90
C VAL A 204 -9.63 12.30 -13.07
N GLN A 205 -9.07 11.99 -14.24
CA GLN A 205 -8.42 10.69 -14.49
C GLN A 205 -7.16 10.50 -13.63
N THR A 206 -6.34 11.54 -13.47
CA THR A 206 -5.14 11.49 -12.62
C THR A 206 -5.54 11.29 -11.15
N LEU A 207 -6.48 12.09 -10.65
CA LEU A 207 -6.97 12.00 -9.27
C LEU A 207 -7.62 10.65 -8.96
N LEU A 208 -8.42 10.12 -9.91
CA LEU A 208 -9.03 8.81 -9.79
C LEU A 208 -7.97 7.72 -9.69
N LYS A 209 -6.93 7.78 -10.54
CA LYS A 209 -5.82 6.83 -10.50
C LYS A 209 -5.10 6.86 -9.16
N VAL A 210 -4.80 8.04 -8.62
CA VAL A 210 -4.17 8.22 -7.29
C VAL A 210 -5.02 7.56 -6.21
N CYS A 211 -6.31 7.89 -6.14
CA CYS A 211 -7.21 7.36 -5.10
C CYS A 211 -7.35 5.84 -5.19
N VAL A 212 -7.48 5.28 -6.39
CA VAL A 212 -7.55 3.82 -6.61
C VAL A 212 -6.25 3.13 -6.20
N GLN A 213 -5.09 3.75 -6.43
CA GLN A 213 -3.80 3.20 -6.00
C GLN A 213 -3.64 3.18 -4.47
N LEU A 214 -4.22 4.15 -3.78
CA LEU A 214 -4.17 4.24 -2.31
C LEU A 214 -5.26 3.39 -1.61
N GLN A 215 -6.33 3.05 -2.33
CA GLN A 215 -7.48 2.31 -1.79
C GLN A 215 -7.12 1.05 -1.00
N PRO A 216 -6.19 0.16 -1.44
CA PRO A 216 -5.85 -1.03 -0.66
C PRO A 216 -5.28 -0.70 0.72
N ARG A 217 -4.45 0.34 0.82
CA ARG A 217 -3.89 0.79 2.10
C ARG A 217 -4.94 1.47 2.97
N LEU A 218 -5.86 2.22 2.35
CA LEU A 218 -7.00 2.81 3.04
C LEU A 218 -7.89 1.73 3.66
N GLN A 219 -8.24 0.68 2.90
CA GLN A 219 -8.99 -0.48 3.40
C GLN A 219 -8.28 -1.18 4.57
N MET A 220 -6.95 -1.35 4.48
CA MET A 220 -6.18 -1.89 5.60
C MET A 220 -6.24 -1.00 6.85
N SER A 221 -6.31 0.31 6.67
CA SER A 221 -6.37 1.29 7.76
C SER A 221 -7.76 1.36 8.40
N ALA A 222 -8.81 1.11 7.61
CA ALA A 222 -10.19 1.06 8.06
C ALA A 222 -10.59 -0.29 8.67
N ASN A 223 -9.76 -1.34 8.54
CA ASN A 223 -10.08 -2.68 9.01
C ASN A 223 -9.88 -2.81 10.53
N LEU A 224 -10.98 -3.03 11.25
CA LEU A 224 -11.03 -3.25 12.71
C LEU A 224 -10.22 -4.48 13.17
N ASP A 225 -10.15 -5.51 12.34
CA ASP A 225 -9.44 -6.76 12.65
C ASP A 225 -7.94 -6.69 12.32
N ASN A 226 -7.46 -5.54 11.82
CA ASN A 226 -6.07 -5.37 11.46
C ASN A 226 -5.23 -4.92 12.67
N PRO A 227 -4.35 -5.78 13.23
CA PRO A 227 -3.52 -5.42 14.39
C PRO A 227 -2.44 -4.38 14.07
N PHE A 228 -2.22 -4.07 12.79
CA PHE A 228 -1.27 -3.05 12.34
C PHE A 228 -1.92 -1.68 12.14
N ALA A 229 -3.25 -1.59 12.12
CA ALA A 229 -3.95 -0.32 11.96
C ALA A 229 -3.84 0.49 13.25
N ASN A 230 -3.61 1.80 13.13
CA ASN A 230 -3.67 2.67 14.29
C ASN A 230 -5.14 2.84 14.69
N VAL A 231 -5.52 2.31 15.86
CA VAL A 231 -6.89 2.28 16.37
C VAL A 231 -7.51 3.68 16.42
N GLU A 232 -6.71 4.72 16.69
CA GLU A 232 -7.17 6.11 16.73
C GLU A 232 -7.56 6.64 15.34
N LEU A 233 -6.95 6.10 14.29
CA LEU A 233 -7.19 6.51 12.90
C LEU A 233 -8.29 5.72 12.22
N ILE A 234 -8.65 4.54 12.75
CA ILE A 234 -9.65 3.66 12.12
C ILE A 234 -10.96 4.39 11.80
N PRO A 235 -11.59 5.16 12.72
CA PRO A 235 -12.85 5.83 12.42
C PRO A 235 -12.72 6.80 11.24
N ARG A 236 -11.58 7.49 11.16
CA ARG A 236 -11.29 8.48 10.13
C ARG A 236 -10.97 7.81 8.79
N ALA A 237 -10.22 6.70 8.81
CA ALA A 237 -9.97 5.87 7.64
C ALA A 237 -11.26 5.23 7.08
N MET A 238 -12.18 4.81 7.95
CA MET A 238 -13.50 4.31 7.54
C MET A 238 -14.31 5.40 6.83
N GLN A 239 -14.35 6.61 7.39
CA GLN A 239 -15.02 7.75 6.75
C GLN A 239 -14.41 8.06 5.38
N CYS A 240 -13.08 8.16 5.29
CA CYS A 240 -12.40 8.39 4.03
C CYS A 240 -12.66 7.28 3.01
N GLN A 241 -12.81 6.03 3.45
CA GLN A 241 -13.16 4.92 2.57
C GLN A 241 -14.59 5.07 2.03
N GLU A 242 -15.56 5.40 2.88
CA GLU A 242 -16.95 5.64 2.47
C GLU A 242 -17.05 6.84 1.51
N ASP A 243 -16.28 7.91 1.77
CA ASP A 243 -16.21 9.08 0.91
C ASP A 243 -15.63 8.74 -0.48
N LEU A 244 -14.61 7.88 -0.54
CA LEU A 244 -14.04 7.39 -1.79
C LEU A 244 -15.04 6.53 -2.56
N GLU A 245 -15.73 5.59 -1.89
CA GLU A 245 -16.76 4.75 -2.51
C GLU A 245 -17.91 5.60 -3.07
N THR A 246 -18.36 6.61 -2.31
CA THR A 246 -19.36 7.58 -2.75
C THR A 246 -18.88 8.37 -3.96
N THR A 247 -17.62 8.81 -3.95
CA THR A 247 -17.02 9.58 -5.05
C THR A 247 -16.88 8.75 -6.32
N ILE A 248 -16.49 7.48 -6.21
CA ILE A 248 -16.45 6.54 -7.34
C ILE A 248 -17.87 6.29 -7.88
N GLY A 249 -18.87 6.18 -7.00
CA GLY A 249 -20.28 6.11 -7.38
C GLY A 249 -20.69 7.31 -8.24
N LEU A 250 -20.42 8.53 -7.77
CA LEU A 250 -20.71 9.77 -8.49
C LEU A 250 -20.02 9.85 -9.85
N TYR A 251 -18.76 9.39 -9.95
CA TYR A 251 -18.05 9.29 -11.21
C TYR A 251 -18.78 8.36 -12.20
N ASN A 252 -19.14 7.16 -11.75
CA ASN A 252 -19.83 6.18 -12.57
C ASN A 252 -21.21 6.68 -13.03
N ASP A 253 -21.99 7.29 -12.14
CA ASP A 253 -23.29 7.86 -12.47
C ASP A 253 -23.17 8.99 -13.50
N SER A 254 -22.16 9.84 -13.36
CA SER A 254 -21.88 10.91 -14.32
C SER A 254 -21.51 10.36 -15.69
N LEU A 255 -20.76 9.26 -15.76
CA LEU A 255 -20.48 8.57 -17.03
C LEU A 255 -21.75 8.03 -17.68
N LEU A 256 -22.66 7.44 -16.89
CA LEU A 256 -23.93 6.90 -17.38
C LEU A 256 -24.83 8.01 -17.94
N ALA A 257 -24.96 9.13 -17.24
CA ALA A 257 -25.74 10.29 -17.68
C ALA A 257 -25.25 10.87 -19.01
N VAL A 258 -23.92 10.90 -19.23
CA VAL A 258 -23.36 11.32 -20.52
C VAL A 258 -23.72 10.33 -21.63
N THR A 259 -23.68 9.02 -21.40
CA THR A 259 -24.12 8.04 -22.41
C THR A 259 -25.59 8.18 -22.79
N GLU A 260 -26.48 8.54 -21.85
CA GLU A 260 -27.90 8.78 -22.14
C GLU A 260 -28.15 10.03 -23.00
N THR A 261 -27.36 11.09 -22.83
CA THR A 261 -27.50 12.29 -23.68
C THR A 261 -27.10 12.03 -25.14
N TYR A 262 -26.12 11.15 -25.39
CA TYR A 262 -25.76 10.75 -26.76
C TYR A 262 -26.81 9.85 -27.43
N THR A 263 -27.47 8.96 -26.69
CA THR A 263 -28.53 8.09 -27.26
C THR A 263 -29.80 8.87 -27.59
N ILE A 264 -30.17 9.87 -26.77
CA ILE A 264 -31.33 10.74 -27.03
C ILE A 264 -31.07 11.70 -28.21
N SER A 265 -29.84 12.21 -28.33
CA SER A 265 -29.46 13.12 -29.43
C SER A 265 -29.41 12.42 -30.81
N GLY A 266 -29.19 11.10 -30.84
CA GLY A 266 -29.20 10.29 -32.05
C GLY A 266 -30.59 9.92 -32.57
N ALA A 267 -31.65 10.11 -31.77
CA ALA A 267 -33.02 9.73 -32.13
C ALA A 267 -33.83 10.83 -32.84
N ASN A 268 -33.25 12.03 -33.03
CA ASN A 268 -33.98 13.19 -33.54
C ASN A 268 -33.68 13.55 -35.02
N GLN A 269 -33.15 12.61 -35.80
CA GLN A 269 -33.13 12.77 -37.26
C GLN A 269 -34.51 12.44 -37.83
N PRO A 270 -35.24 13.39 -38.45
CA PRO A 270 -36.46 13.06 -39.17
C PRO A 270 -36.11 12.07 -40.30
N PRO A 271 -36.94 11.04 -40.55
CA PRO A 271 -36.67 10.09 -41.62
C PRO A 271 -36.59 10.85 -42.95
N ALA A 272 -35.51 10.61 -43.69
CA ALA A 272 -35.32 11.18 -45.02
C ALA A 272 -36.55 10.85 -45.89
N PRO A 273 -37.04 11.82 -46.69
CA PRO A 273 -38.22 11.59 -47.52
C PRO A 273 -37.96 10.43 -48.48
N PHE A 274 -38.88 9.48 -48.50
CA PHE A 274 -38.83 8.30 -49.36
C PHE A 274 -38.77 8.74 -50.83
N VAL A 275 -37.64 8.51 -51.51
CA VAL A 275 -37.50 8.67 -52.96
C VAL A 275 -37.62 7.29 -53.60
N PRO A 276 -38.73 6.96 -54.29
CA PRO A 276 -38.86 5.69 -54.99
C PRO A 276 -37.89 5.68 -56.18
N GLY A 277 -36.92 4.74 -56.19
CA GLY A 277 -36.14 4.48 -57.40
C GLY A 277 -34.65 4.20 -57.26
N GLN A 278 -34.08 4.04 -56.06
CA GLN A 278 -32.68 3.57 -55.95
C GLN A 278 -32.62 2.13 -55.45
N THR A 279 -32.45 1.23 -56.42
CA THR A 279 -32.07 -0.17 -56.21
C THR A 279 -30.69 -0.25 -55.56
N ASN A 280 -30.62 -0.76 -54.33
CA ASN A 280 -29.39 -1.14 -53.65
C ASN A 280 -28.66 -2.25 -54.43
N SER A 281 -27.50 -1.95 -54.99
CA SER A 281 -26.58 -2.95 -55.55
C SER A 281 -25.72 -3.56 -54.43
N TYR A 282 -26.26 -4.54 -53.72
CA TYR A 282 -25.42 -5.46 -52.94
C TYR A 282 -24.73 -6.44 -53.90
N GLN A 283 -23.49 -6.15 -54.28
CA GLN A 283 -22.58 -7.17 -54.81
C GLN A 283 -21.65 -7.64 -53.70
N ARG A 284 -21.88 -8.85 -53.18
CA ARG A 284 -20.89 -9.61 -52.40
C ARG A 284 -19.92 -10.26 -53.40
N SER A 285 -18.67 -9.85 -53.40
CA SER A 285 -17.57 -10.60 -54.01
C SER A 285 -16.95 -11.53 -52.97
N TYR A 286 -17.03 -12.84 -53.22
CA TYR A 286 -16.14 -13.85 -52.62
C TYR A 286 -15.09 -14.24 -53.67
N GLY A 287 -13.85 -14.45 -53.23
CA GLY A 287 -12.75 -15.08 -53.98
C GLY A 287 -11.43 -14.77 -53.28
N TYR A 288 -10.52 -15.70 -53.00
CA TYR A 288 -10.35 -17.12 -53.32
C TYR A 288 -9.69 -17.82 -52.14
#